data_AF-A0A955MGY3-F1
#
_entry.id   AF-A0A955MGY3-F1
#
_cell.length_a   1.000
_cell.length_b   1.000
_cell.length_c   1.000
_cell.angle_alpha   90.00
_cell.angle_beta   90.00
_cell.angle_gamma   90.00
#
_symmetry.space_group_name_H-M   'P 1'
#
loop_
_entity.id
_entity.type
_entity.pdbx_description
1 polymer ?
#
loop_
_entity_poly.entity_id
_entity_poly.type
_entity_poly.pdbx_seq_one_letter_code
_entity_poly.pdbx_strand_id
1 'polypeptide(L)'
;MKKVCSLFVFFTLCMMLIAYQAQAQLINYNRRSNEVSRPTISKASPSLPIKTSVSQSNSYQAEPQKTSSYYNREAKTEITEATETTSQSLNGALLTSSPKVTSRVEKIYDTDYDGTLQKDEIVEFLGDVVSAVERRGSFAVSSDILKNFDRDADGEISLIETDEIKKYLN
;
A
#
# COMPACT_ATOMS: atom_id res chain seq x y z
N MET A 1 46.37 22.15 21.35
CA MET A 1 45.73 20.99 20.69
C MET A 1 44.22 20.88 20.93
N LYS A 2 43.70 21.09 22.16
CA LYS A 2 42.25 21.00 22.45
C LYS A 2 41.35 21.92 21.59
N LYS A 3 41.80 23.14 21.29
CA LYS A 3 41.05 24.11 20.46
C LYS A 3 40.92 23.69 18.99
N VAL A 4 41.95 23.05 18.43
CA VAL A 4 41.95 22.54 17.05
C VAL A 4 41.02 21.33 16.91
N CYS A 5 41.04 20.44 17.92
CA CYS A 5 40.10 19.31 17.99
C CYS A 5 38.63 19.80 18.11
N SER A 6 38.37 20.79 18.96
CA SER A 6 37.03 21.37 19.09
C SER A 6 36.53 22.03 17.81
N LEU A 7 37.41 22.69 17.05
CA LEU A 7 37.06 23.31 15.78
C LEU A 7 36.72 22.26 14.72
N PHE A 8 37.47 21.16 14.69
CA PHE A 8 37.22 20.06 13.77
C PHE A 8 35.88 19.37 14.04
N VAL A 9 35.57 19.09 15.32
CA VAL A 9 34.28 18.51 15.71
C VAL A 9 33.13 19.43 15.34
N PHE A 10 33.25 20.74 15.59
CA PHE A 10 32.23 21.71 15.21
C PHE A 10 32.00 21.76 13.69
N PHE A 11 33.07 21.73 12.90
CA PHE A 11 32.98 21.73 11.44
C PHE A 11 32.28 20.45 10.91
N THR A 12 32.62 19.28 11.47
CA THR A 12 31.95 18.03 11.10
C THR A 12 30.46 18.02 11.46
N LEU A 13 30.10 18.58 12.62
CA LEU A 13 28.71 18.72 13.05
C LEU A 13 27.93 19.64 12.11
N CYS A 14 28.50 20.79 11.74
CA CYS A 14 27.89 21.72 10.79
C CYS A 14 27.66 21.08 9.41
N MET A 15 28.63 20.33 8.89
CA MET A 15 28.47 19.62 7.61
C MET A 15 27.35 18.57 7.66
N MET A 16 27.23 17.84 8.76
CA MET A 16 26.15 16.88 8.96
C MET A 16 24.77 17.56 8.99
N LEU A 17 24.68 18.74 9.62
CA LEU A 17 23.44 19.51 9.73
C LEU A 17 22.96 20.06 8.37
N ILE A 18 23.89 20.51 7.53
CA ILE A 18 23.59 20.97 6.15
C ILE A 18 23.10 19.80 5.29
N ALA A 19 23.75 18.63 5.37
CA ALA A 19 23.33 17.44 4.62
C ALA A 19 21.93 16.96 5.01
N TYR A 20 21.56 17.05 6.29
CA TYR A 20 20.23 16.69 6.77
C TYR A 20 19.10 17.54 6.16
N GLN A 21 19.32 18.85 6.01
CA GLN A 21 18.33 19.75 5.40
C GLN A 21 18.11 19.46 3.91
N ALA A 22 19.13 18.95 3.19
CA ALA A 22 19.01 18.60 1.78
C ALA A 22 18.10 17.38 1.54
N GLN A 23 18.07 16.41 2.46
CA GLN A 23 17.21 15.22 2.33
C GLN A 23 15.72 15.55 2.47
N ALA A 24 15.36 16.57 3.27
CA ALA A 24 13.98 17.00 3.45
C ALA A 24 13.36 17.60 2.15
N GLN A 25 14.17 18.18 1.26
CA GLN A 25 13.70 18.72 -0.01
C GLN A 25 13.47 17.63 -1.06
N LEU A 26 14.20 16.50 -0.99
CA LEU A 26 14.08 15.39 -1.95
C LEU A 26 12.75 14.64 -1.83
N ILE A 27 12.23 14.47 -0.60
CA ILE A 27 10.91 13.86 -0.35
C ILE A 27 9.78 14.71 -0.97
N ASN A 28 9.93 16.03 -0.97
CA ASN A 28 8.93 16.95 -1.52
C ASN A 28 8.99 17.03 -3.05
N TYR A 29 10.19 16.89 -3.64
CA TYR A 29 10.37 16.90 -5.09
C TYR A 29 9.70 15.69 -5.77
N ASN A 30 9.84 14.50 -5.18
CA ASN A 30 9.23 13.26 -5.70
C ASN A 30 7.69 13.27 -5.62
N ARG A 31 7.10 14.01 -4.67
CA ARG A 31 5.65 14.15 -4.56
C ARG A 31 5.08 15.09 -5.63
N ARG A 32 5.78 16.20 -5.91
CA ARG A 32 5.35 17.19 -6.92
C ARG A 32 5.57 16.71 -8.36
N SER A 33 6.58 15.89 -8.65
CA SER A 33 6.78 15.33 -10.00
C SER A 33 5.65 14.39 -10.42
N ASN A 34 4.98 13.74 -9.48
CA ASN A 34 3.87 12.80 -9.76
C ASN A 34 2.52 13.50 -10.00
N GLU A 35 2.37 14.79 -9.69
CA GLU A 35 1.11 15.52 -9.94
C GLU A 35 1.01 16.13 -11.34
N VAL A 36 2.08 16.12 -12.13
CA VAL A 36 2.11 16.71 -13.48
C VAL A 36 1.42 15.82 -14.54
N SER A 37 1.01 14.60 -14.19
CA SER A 37 0.35 13.66 -15.13
C SER A 37 -1.19 13.69 -15.10
N ARG A 38 -1.83 14.63 -14.40
CA ARG A 38 -3.30 14.76 -14.43
C ARG A 38 -3.72 15.70 -15.56
N PRO A 39 -4.47 15.24 -16.58
CA PRO A 39 -5.06 16.14 -17.55
C PRO A 39 -6.16 16.97 -16.86
N THR A 40 -5.87 18.25 -16.64
CA THR A 40 -6.86 19.21 -16.15
C THR A 40 -7.85 19.49 -17.27
N ILE A 41 -9.10 19.11 -17.08
CA ILE A 41 -10.22 19.50 -17.96
C ILE A 41 -10.35 21.03 -17.90
N SER A 42 -10.11 21.67 -19.03
CA SER A 42 -10.07 23.11 -19.21
C SER A 42 -11.48 23.72 -19.22
N LYS A 43 -11.69 24.78 -18.42
CA LYS A 43 -12.68 25.83 -18.69
C LYS A 43 -11.96 27.00 -19.40
N ALA A 44 -12.65 27.60 -20.37
CA ALA A 44 -12.13 28.32 -21.52
C ALA A 44 -11.54 29.74 -21.29
N SER A 45 -10.40 30.01 -21.97
CA SER A 45 -9.94 31.14 -22.85
C SER A 45 -10.18 32.65 -22.50
N PRO A 46 -9.47 33.66 -23.11
CA PRO A 46 -8.45 33.65 -24.20
C PRO A 46 -7.21 34.62 -24.09
N SER A 47 -6.30 34.51 -25.09
CA SER A 47 -5.34 35.51 -25.67
C SER A 47 -3.91 35.55 -25.04
N LEU A 48 -2.74 35.56 -25.72
CA LEU A 48 -2.19 35.87 -27.07
C LEU A 48 -0.83 35.10 -27.28
N PRO A 49 -0.16 35.16 -28.45
CA PRO A 49 0.81 34.13 -28.90
C PRO A 49 2.28 34.50 -28.66
N ILE A 50 3.10 33.50 -28.32
CA ILE A 50 4.56 33.57 -28.47
C ILE A 50 5.08 32.26 -29.07
N LYS A 51 5.60 32.36 -30.30
CA LYS A 51 6.52 31.40 -30.91
C LYS A 51 7.79 31.32 -30.07
N THR A 52 8.36 30.14 -29.87
CA THR A 52 9.73 29.81 -30.31
C THR A 52 9.99 28.31 -30.12
N SER A 53 10.52 27.74 -31.20
CA SER A 53 11.12 26.43 -31.40
C SER A 53 12.18 26.04 -30.37
N VAL A 54 12.34 24.75 -30.09
CA VAL A 54 13.49 23.93 -30.53
C VAL A 54 13.39 22.53 -29.92
N SER A 55 13.68 21.57 -30.78
CA SER A 55 13.77 20.12 -30.61
C SER A 55 14.62 19.66 -29.43
N GLN A 56 14.26 18.50 -28.85
CA GLN A 56 15.23 17.45 -28.59
C GLN A 56 14.55 16.08 -28.52
N SER A 57 14.87 15.30 -29.53
CA SER A 57 14.81 13.84 -29.59
C SER A 57 15.43 13.21 -28.34
N ASN A 58 14.79 12.18 -27.79
CA ASN A 58 15.54 11.05 -27.25
C ASN A 58 14.79 9.74 -27.48
N SER A 59 15.59 8.78 -27.87
CA SER A 59 15.35 7.45 -28.39
C SER A 59 14.65 6.52 -27.41
N TYR A 60 13.61 5.83 -27.89
CA TYR A 60 13.18 4.56 -27.30
C TYR A 60 14.07 3.45 -27.86
N GLN A 61 14.92 2.88 -27.01
CA GLN A 61 15.47 1.55 -27.23
C GLN A 61 15.13 0.65 -26.04
N ALA A 62 14.45 -0.44 -26.38
CA ALA A 62 14.41 -1.78 -25.77
C ALA A 62 14.14 -1.92 -24.25
N GLU A 63 13.05 -2.60 -23.89
CA GLU A 63 13.07 -4.07 -23.81
C GLU A 63 11.66 -4.68 -23.81
N PRO A 64 11.51 -5.90 -24.39
CA PRO A 64 10.23 -6.56 -24.55
C PRO A 64 9.79 -7.31 -23.28
N GLN A 65 8.46 -7.39 -23.19
CA GLN A 65 7.67 -8.22 -22.30
C GLN A 65 8.26 -9.63 -22.12
N LYS A 66 8.66 -9.97 -20.89
CA LYS A 66 8.71 -11.37 -20.45
C LYS A 66 7.34 -11.77 -19.94
N THR A 67 6.57 -12.32 -20.86
CA THR A 67 5.50 -13.26 -20.57
C THR A 67 6.09 -14.47 -19.83
N SER A 68 5.51 -14.81 -18.68
CA SER A 68 5.57 -16.15 -18.11
C SER A 68 4.12 -16.54 -17.86
N SER A 69 3.38 -16.94 -18.89
CA SER A 69 3.21 -18.35 -19.27
C SER A 69 3.04 -19.28 -18.07
N TYR A 70 1.78 -19.63 -17.82
CA TYR A 70 1.31 -21.00 -17.61
C TYR A 70 2.08 -21.86 -16.58
N TYR A 71 1.42 -22.18 -15.47
CA TYR A 71 0.96 -23.56 -15.33
C TYR A 71 -0.51 -23.61 -14.95
N ASN A 72 -1.26 -24.21 -15.86
CA ASN A 72 -2.55 -24.82 -15.67
C ASN A 72 -2.31 -26.19 -15.03
N ARG A 73 -3.02 -26.55 -13.96
CA ARG A 73 -3.11 -27.94 -13.51
C ARG A 73 -4.45 -28.17 -12.81
N GLU A 74 -5.44 -28.46 -13.64
CA GLU A 74 -6.61 -29.23 -13.23
C GLU A 74 -6.12 -30.57 -12.67
N ALA A 75 -6.21 -30.73 -11.36
CA ALA A 75 -6.13 -32.03 -10.70
C ALA A 75 -7.45 -32.21 -9.93
N LYS A 76 -8.31 -33.02 -10.52
CA LYS A 76 -9.53 -33.58 -9.91
C LYS A 76 -9.13 -34.82 -9.12
N THR A 77 -9.95 -35.17 -8.10
CA THR A 77 -10.00 -36.45 -7.35
C THR A 77 -8.81 -36.73 -6.41
N GLU A 78 -8.92 -37.24 -5.19
CA GLU A 78 -10.00 -37.82 -4.40
C GLU A 78 -9.52 -37.92 -2.93
N ILE A 79 -10.48 -37.94 -2.03
CA ILE A 79 -10.48 -37.89 -0.56
C ILE A 79 -9.49 -38.86 0.11
N THR A 80 -8.79 -38.45 1.17
CA THR A 80 -8.55 -39.31 2.35
C THR A 80 -8.46 -38.47 3.62
N GLU A 81 -9.21 -38.92 4.62
CA GLU A 81 -9.39 -38.40 5.97
C GLU A 81 -8.07 -38.18 6.74
N ALA A 82 -7.93 -37.04 7.40
CA ALA A 82 -7.96 -36.91 8.86
C ALA A 82 -7.30 -35.58 9.30
N THR A 83 -7.96 -34.93 10.27
CA THR A 83 -7.50 -33.79 11.09
C THR A 83 -7.31 -32.45 10.40
N GLU A 84 -8.36 -31.61 10.36
CA GLU A 84 -8.22 -30.14 10.45
C GLU A 84 -9.57 -29.45 10.73
N THR A 85 -10.27 -29.94 11.76
CA THR A 85 -11.46 -29.30 12.34
C THR A 85 -11.01 -28.23 13.35
N THR A 86 -10.57 -27.05 12.91
CA THR A 86 -10.52 -25.86 13.82
C THR A 86 -10.62 -24.50 13.11
N SER A 87 -10.25 -24.37 11.83
CA SER A 87 -10.13 -23.05 11.19
C SER A 87 -11.44 -22.47 10.63
N GLN A 88 -12.48 -23.29 10.45
CA GLN A 88 -13.74 -22.85 9.82
C GLN A 88 -14.74 -22.17 10.78
N SER A 89 -14.48 -22.16 12.09
CA SER A 89 -15.47 -21.69 13.09
C SER A 89 -15.28 -20.23 13.55
N LEU A 90 -14.19 -19.55 13.18
CA LEU A 90 -13.88 -18.21 13.69
C LEU A 90 -14.20 -17.08 12.70
N ASN A 91 -14.24 -17.35 11.40
CA ASN A 91 -14.34 -16.29 10.39
C ASN A 91 -15.76 -15.71 10.24
N GLY A 92 -16.80 -16.50 10.53
CA GLY A 92 -18.18 -15.98 10.61
C GLY A 92 -18.46 -15.16 11.88
N ALA A 93 -17.64 -15.31 12.92
CA ALA A 93 -17.77 -14.51 14.14
C ALA A 93 -17.32 -13.05 13.91
N LEU A 94 -16.42 -12.81 12.96
CA LEU A 94 -15.79 -11.51 12.73
C LEU A 94 -16.78 -10.40 12.37
N LEU A 95 -17.86 -10.72 11.66
CA LEU A 95 -18.92 -9.76 11.31
C LEU A 95 -20.05 -9.69 12.35
N THR A 96 -20.06 -10.59 13.34
CA THR A 96 -21.11 -10.66 14.37
C THR A 96 -20.63 -10.18 15.75
N SER A 97 -19.34 -10.29 16.04
CA SER A 97 -18.70 -9.64 17.17
C SER A 97 -18.10 -8.32 16.70
N SER A 98 -18.62 -7.16 17.13
CA SER A 98 -17.98 -5.86 16.88
C SER A 98 -16.57 -5.86 17.51
N PRO A 99 -15.50 -6.09 16.73
CA PRO A 99 -14.18 -6.24 17.30
C PRO A 99 -13.68 -4.88 17.77
N LYS A 100 -12.87 -4.88 18.82
CA LYS A 100 -12.30 -3.65 19.35
C LYS A 100 -11.26 -3.08 18.39
N VAL A 101 -11.25 -1.77 18.22
CA VAL A 101 -10.20 -1.06 17.47
C VAL A 101 -8.87 -1.21 18.21
N THR A 102 -7.88 -1.80 17.55
CA THR A 102 -6.54 -2.06 18.10
C THR A 102 -5.45 -1.32 17.33
N SER A 103 -5.64 -1.14 16.03
CA SER A 103 -4.63 -0.60 15.12
C SER A 103 -4.96 0.83 14.68
N ARG A 104 -3.92 1.56 14.24
CA ARG A 104 -4.10 2.90 13.68
C ARG A 104 -4.90 2.91 12.38
N VAL A 105 -4.81 1.83 11.59
CA VAL A 105 -5.54 1.70 10.32
C VAL A 105 -7.03 1.51 10.60
N GLU A 106 -7.40 0.64 11.54
CA GLU A 106 -8.79 0.44 11.98
C GLU A 106 -9.44 1.72 12.50
N LYS A 107 -8.68 2.56 13.21
CA LYS A 107 -9.17 3.85 13.72
C LYS A 107 -9.67 4.80 12.62
N ILE A 108 -9.26 4.60 11.37
CA ILE A 108 -9.74 5.41 10.23
C ILE A 108 -11.18 5.03 9.86
N TYR A 109 -11.57 3.78 10.12
CA TYR A 109 -12.87 3.22 9.77
C TYR A 109 -13.89 3.29 10.92
N ASP A 110 -13.43 3.38 12.17
CA ASP A 110 -14.23 3.72 13.37
C ASP A 110 -14.77 5.15 13.24
N THR A 111 -15.91 5.28 12.57
CA THR A 111 -16.49 6.54 12.11
C THR A 111 -17.29 7.22 13.21
N ASP A 112 -17.91 6.42 14.09
CA ASP A 112 -18.65 6.89 15.25
C ASP A 112 -17.79 7.04 16.51
N TYR A 113 -16.52 6.61 16.46
CA TYR A 113 -15.54 6.69 17.54
C TYR A 113 -15.96 5.92 18.80
N ASP A 114 -16.75 4.85 18.63
CA ASP A 114 -17.18 3.99 19.73
C ASP A 114 -16.05 3.04 20.22
N GLY A 115 -14.95 2.97 19.46
CA GLY A 115 -13.77 2.15 19.77
C GLY A 115 -13.95 0.67 19.42
N THR A 116 -15.02 0.33 18.71
CA THR A 116 -15.28 -0.96 18.08
C THR A 116 -15.48 -0.75 16.58
N LEU A 117 -15.45 -1.84 15.81
CA LEU A 117 -15.79 -1.79 14.39
C LEU A 117 -17.13 -2.47 14.16
N GLN A 118 -18.07 -1.73 13.61
CA GLN A 118 -19.36 -2.24 13.22
C GLN A 118 -19.25 -2.96 11.87
N LYS A 119 -20.26 -3.77 11.53
CA LYS A 119 -20.25 -4.57 10.30
C LYS A 119 -19.94 -3.74 9.05
N ASP A 120 -20.58 -2.58 8.91
CA ASP A 120 -20.42 -1.74 7.72
C ASP A 120 -19.00 -1.14 7.63
N GLU A 121 -18.41 -0.76 8.77
CA GLU A 121 -17.03 -0.26 8.86
C GLU A 121 -16.00 -1.36 8.56
N ILE A 122 -16.25 -2.60 9.00
CA ILE A 122 -15.43 -3.76 8.66
C ILE A 122 -15.47 -4.03 7.15
N VAL A 123 -16.65 -3.96 6.54
CA VAL A 123 -16.82 -4.16 5.09
C VAL A 123 -16.04 -3.11 4.31
N GLU A 124 -16.11 -1.84 4.72
CA GLU A 124 -15.33 -0.76 4.09
C GLU A 124 -13.82 -1.00 4.26
N PHE A 125 -13.37 -1.32 5.48
CA PHE A 125 -11.98 -1.66 5.77
C PHE A 125 -11.46 -2.81 4.90
N LEU A 126 -12.20 -3.91 4.83
CA LEU A 126 -11.83 -5.09 4.04
C LEU A 126 -11.85 -4.79 2.53
N GLY A 127 -12.77 -3.96 2.06
CA GLY A 127 -12.82 -3.52 0.65
C GLY A 127 -11.59 -2.70 0.25
N ASP A 128 -11.10 -1.84 1.13
CA ASP A 128 -9.88 -1.08 0.91
C ASP A 128 -8.63 -1.95 0.93
N VAL A 129 -8.59 -2.97 1.78
CA VAL A 129 -7.52 -3.98 1.80
C VAL A 129 -7.48 -4.73 0.47
N VAL A 130 -8.62 -5.26 0.01
CA VAL A 130 -8.74 -5.93 -1.29
C VAL A 130 -8.23 -5.02 -2.42
N SER A 131 -8.69 -3.77 -2.44
CA SER A 131 -8.29 -2.78 -3.44
C SER A 131 -6.79 -2.45 -3.38
N ALA A 132 -6.19 -2.46 -2.18
CA ALA A 132 -4.76 -2.24 -2.02
C ALA A 132 -3.93 -3.43 -2.52
N VAL A 133 -4.34 -4.66 -2.21
CA VAL A 133 -3.71 -5.89 -2.72
C VAL A 133 -3.81 -5.95 -4.25
N GLU A 134 -4.96 -5.65 -4.84
CA GLU A 134 -5.12 -5.65 -6.31
C GLU A 134 -4.22 -4.63 -7.00
N ARG A 135 -3.91 -3.50 -6.35
CA ARG A 135 -3.01 -2.47 -6.91
C ARG A 135 -1.53 -2.74 -6.66
N ARG A 136 -1.17 -3.34 -5.52
CA ARG A 136 0.23 -3.44 -5.03
C ARG A 136 0.77 -4.86 -5.02
N GLY A 137 -0.09 -5.87 -5.09
CA GLY A 137 0.24 -7.30 -4.98
C GLY A 137 0.06 -7.86 -3.57
N SER A 138 0.27 -7.05 -2.53
CA SER A 138 0.10 -7.45 -1.13
C SER A 138 -0.31 -6.28 -0.22
N PHE A 139 -0.75 -6.62 1.01
CA PHE A 139 -1.11 -5.66 2.05
C PHE A 139 -0.65 -6.15 3.43
N ALA A 140 0.07 -5.32 4.19
CA ALA A 140 0.60 -5.75 5.49
C ALA A 140 -0.51 -6.02 6.53
N VAL A 141 -0.38 -7.13 7.26
CA VAL A 141 -1.30 -7.55 8.32
C VAL A 141 -1.07 -6.69 9.55
N SER A 142 -1.80 -5.59 9.67
CA SER A 142 -1.67 -4.64 10.78
C SER A 142 -2.74 -4.77 11.85
N SER A 143 -3.72 -5.67 11.69
CA SER A 143 -4.87 -5.83 12.58
C SER A 143 -5.17 -7.28 12.91
N ASP A 144 -5.81 -7.48 14.07
CA ASP A 144 -6.30 -8.80 14.48
C ASP A 144 -7.40 -9.33 13.55
N ILE A 145 -8.17 -8.42 12.92
CA ILE A 145 -9.13 -8.77 11.87
C ILE A 145 -8.42 -9.46 10.70
N LEU A 146 -7.30 -8.88 10.23
CA LEU A 146 -6.55 -9.39 9.09
C LEU A 146 -5.75 -10.66 9.39
N LYS A 147 -5.32 -10.86 10.64
CA LYS A 147 -4.64 -12.11 11.06
C LYS A 147 -5.47 -13.36 10.83
N ASN A 148 -6.81 -13.25 10.77
CA ASN A 148 -7.67 -14.40 10.48
C ASN A 148 -7.67 -14.78 8.99
N PHE A 149 -7.18 -13.90 8.13
CA PHE A 149 -7.11 -14.09 6.67
C PHE A 149 -5.69 -14.42 6.18
N ASP A 150 -4.68 -14.03 6.95
CA ASP A 150 -3.27 -14.43 6.78
C ASP A 150 -3.09 -15.90 7.16
N ARG A 151 -3.12 -16.79 6.16
CA ARG A 151 -3.15 -18.24 6.35
C ARG A 151 -1.77 -18.84 6.49
N ASP A 152 -0.80 -18.28 5.79
CA ASP A 152 0.59 -18.73 5.85
C ASP A 152 1.39 -18.01 6.94
N ALA A 153 0.77 -17.04 7.64
CA ALA A 153 1.35 -16.26 8.72
C ALA A 153 2.61 -15.49 8.30
N ASP A 154 2.66 -15.08 7.03
CA ASP A 154 3.78 -14.33 6.47
C ASP A 154 3.74 -12.83 6.83
N GLY A 155 2.63 -12.36 7.41
CA GLY A 155 2.41 -10.99 7.84
C GLY A 155 1.93 -10.06 6.71
N GLU A 156 1.59 -10.61 5.54
CA GLU A 156 0.98 -9.92 4.42
C GLU A 156 -0.30 -10.64 3.97
N ILE A 157 -1.20 -9.90 3.33
CA ILE A 157 -2.37 -10.45 2.65
C ILE A 157 -2.05 -10.48 1.17
N SER A 158 -1.97 -11.68 0.62
CA SER A 158 -1.73 -11.94 -0.78
C SER A 158 -3.02 -11.90 -1.62
N LEU A 159 -2.88 -11.87 -2.94
CA LEU A 159 -4.01 -11.96 -3.87
C LEU A 159 -4.87 -13.21 -3.65
N ILE A 160 -4.26 -14.33 -3.24
CA ILE A 160 -4.93 -15.62 -3.04
C ILE A 160 -5.81 -15.56 -1.78
N GLU A 161 -5.30 -14.99 -0.70
CA GLU A 161 -6.04 -14.86 0.57
C GLU A 161 -7.16 -13.83 0.48
N THR A 162 -6.97 -12.83 -0.40
CA THR A 162 -7.98 -11.80 -0.68
C THR A 162 -9.29 -12.40 -1.22
N ASP A 163 -9.26 -13.56 -1.89
CA ASP A 163 -10.48 -14.23 -2.35
C ASP A 163 -11.39 -14.68 -1.20
N GLU A 164 -10.84 -14.91 0.00
CA GLU A 164 -11.64 -15.19 1.18
C GLU A 164 -12.34 -13.95 1.68
N ILE A 165 -11.62 -12.83 1.70
CA ILE A 165 -12.13 -11.52 2.11
C ILE A 165 -13.28 -11.10 1.19
N LYS A 166 -13.15 -11.30 -0.12
CA LYS A 166 -14.18 -11.00 -1.12
C LYS A 166 -15.52 -11.70 -0.86
N LYS A 167 -15.53 -12.87 -0.21
CA LYS A 167 -16.78 -13.57 0.15
C LYS A 167 -17.63 -12.80 1.17
N TYR A 168 -17.00 -11.90 1.94
CA TYR A 168 -17.67 -11.08 2.96
C TYR A 168 -18.12 -9.71 2.44
N LEU A 169 -17.70 -9.33 1.22
CA LEU A 169 -18.06 -8.07 0.58
C LEU A 169 -19.27 -8.20 -0.36
N ASN A 170 -19.70 -9.44 -0.66
CA ASN A 170 -20.78 -9.76 -1.60
C ASN A 170 -22.11 -10.03 -0.90
#